data_AF-A0A838GBY9-F1
#
_entry.id   AF-A0A838GBY9-F1
#
_cell.length_a   1.000
_cell.length_b   1.000
_cell.length_c   1.000
_cell.angle_alpha   90.00
_cell.angle_beta   90.00
_cell.angle_gamma   90.00
#
_symmetry.space_group_name_H-M   'P 1'
#
loop_
_entity.id
_entity.type
_entity.pdbx_description
1 polymer ?
#
loop_
_entity_poly.entity_id
_entity_poly.type
_entity_poly.pdbx_seq_one_letter_code
_entity_poly.pdbx_strand_id
1 'polypeptide(L)'
;MTLTIATDILFHDDIEPDRLRRVSARAFHVAPEMVAVAEAAGHFPIPDDAKVILLHRSWNMPGDFPIWYGLTVDDDLVEHVDRALNTVAQGLGTVALSDADDDRDMTIHLPDGSGHVVRLTQDDDDAFRITPEMRQLIDGAMRRSRETEDTSNAPMTTTRAQKVIAS
;
A
#
# COMPACT_ATOMS: atom_id res chain seq x y z
N MET A 1 -5.89 -5.73 -24.25
CA MET A 1 -5.84 -5.28 -22.86
C MET A 1 -5.49 -3.81 -22.89
N THR A 2 -6.39 -2.96 -22.42
CA THR A 2 -6.15 -1.50 -22.37
C THR A 2 -5.84 -1.19 -20.92
N LEU A 3 -4.57 -0.95 -20.65
CA LEU A 3 -4.10 -0.53 -19.33
C LEU A 3 -4.25 0.99 -19.28
N THR A 4 -5.09 1.50 -18.37
CA THR A 4 -5.67 2.85 -18.55
C THR A 4 -5.29 3.85 -17.47
N ILE A 5 -4.98 3.42 -16.24
CA ILE A 5 -4.53 4.34 -15.18
C ILE A 5 -3.09 4.08 -14.86
N ALA A 6 -2.25 5.12 -14.98
CA ALA A 6 -0.94 5.19 -14.39
C ALA A 6 -1.00 6.20 -13.24
N THR A 7 -0.96 5.76 -11.98
CA THR A 7 -0.71 6.64 -10.83
C THR A 7 0.62 6.28 -10.21
N ASP A 8 1.33 7.29 -9.71
CA ASP A 8 2.56 7.08 -9.00
C ASP A 8 2.28 6.71 -7.53
N ILE A 9 2.97 5.70 -7.03
CA ILE A 9 2.92 5.27 -5.64
C ILE A 9 4.30 5.41 -5.03
N LEU A 10 4.36 6.05 -3.88
CA LEU A 10 5.60 6.26 -3.16
C LEU A 10 5.53 5.62 -1.78
N PHE A 11 6.56 4.87 -1.39
CA PHE A 11 6.64 4.22 -0.09
C PHE A 11 7.72 4.85 0.77
N HIS A 12 7.41 4.97 2.06
CA HIS A 12 8.34 5.49 3.06
C HIS A 12 9.46 4.49 3.42
N ASP A 13 9.18 3.19 3.31
CA ASP A 13 10.12 2.13 3.67
C ASP A 13 10.55 1.32 2.44
N ASP A 14 11.70 0.65 2.55
CA ASP A 14 12.14 -0.32 1.53
C ASP A 14 11.23 -1.55 1.54
N ILE A 15 10.72 -1.93 0.37
CA ILE A 15 9.71 -2.99 0.21
C ILE A 15 10.26 -4.11 -0.65
N GLU A 16 10.30 -5.33 -0.08
CA GLU A 16 10.64 -6.52 -0.84
C GLU A 16 9.64 -6.74 -2.00
N PRO A 17 10.09 -6.86 -3.27
CA PRO A 17 9.20 -6.96 -4.43
C PRO A 17 8.19 -8.11 -4.37
N ASP A 18 8.61 -9.27 -3.84
CA ASP A 18 7.74 -10.43 -3.70
C ASP A 18 6.67 -10.23 -2.62
N ARG A 19 6.98 -9.45 -1.57
CA ARG A 19 5.99 -9.06 -0.55
C ARG A 19 4.98 -8.08 -1.13
N LEU A 20 5.45 -7.06 -1.86
CA LEU A 20 4.60 -6.12 -2.58
C LEU A 20 3.64 -6.86 -3.52
N ARG A 21 4.15 -7.79 -4.34
CA ARG A 21 3.33 -8.62 -5.24
C ARG A 21 2.18 -9.32 -4.52
N ARG A 22 2.48 -10.04 -3.43
CA ARG A 22 1.47 -10.81 -2.69
C ARG A 22 0.41 -9.92 -2.03
N VAL A 23 0.84 -8.80 -1.47
CA VAL A 23 -0.07 -7.85 -0.81
C VAL A 23 -0.97 -7.16 -1.84
N SER A 24 -0.40 -6.70 -2.96
CA SER A 24 -1.17 -6.11 -4.05
C SER A 24 -2.17 -7.10 -4.66
N ALA A 25 -1.78 -8.36 -4.86
CA ALA A 25 -2.70 -9.40 -5.34
C ALA A 25 -3.92 -9.56 -4.43
N ARG A 26 -3.70 -9.60 -3.11
CA ARG A 26 -4.77 -9.66 -2.12
C ARG A 26 -5.64 -8.40 -2.15
N ALA A 27 -5.03 -7.22 -2.28
CA ALA A 27 -5.72 -5.93 -2.26
C ALA A 27 -6.63 -5.73 -3.48
N PHE A 28 -6.17 -6.15 -4.66
CA PHE A 28 -6.93 -6.07 -5.91
C PHE A 28 -7.80 -7.31 -6.17
N HIS A 29 -7.82 -8.30 -5.26
CA HIS A 29 -8.55 -9.55 -5.41
C HIS A 29 -8.21 -10.33 -6.70
N VAL A 30 -6.93 -10.33 -7.07
CA VAL A 30 -6.40 -11.07 -8.22
C VAL A 30 -5.40 -12.15 -7.76
N ALA A 31 -5.04 -13.05 -8.67
CA ALA A 31 -4.02 -14.05 -8.39
C ALA A 31 -2.61 -13.42 -8.37
N PRO A 32 -1.67 -13.86 -7.52
CA PRO A 32 -0.32 -13.29 -7.46
C PRO A 32 0.45 -13.26 -8.79
N GLU A 33 0.21 -14.25 -9.66
CA GLU A 33 0.77 -14.33 -11.01
C GLU A 33 0.27 -13.22 -11.95
N MET A 34 -0.90 -12.63 -11.68
CA MET A 34 -1.47 -11.50 -12.42
C MET A 34 -0.90 -10.15 -11.94
N VAL A 35 0.07 -10.16 -11.01
CA VAL A 35 0.74 -8.96 -10.51
C VAL A 35 2.20 -8.95 -10.93
N ALA A 36 2.56 -8.01 -11.80
CA ALA A 36 3.94 -7.77 -12.20
C ALA A 36 4.57 -6.71 -11.29
N VAL A 37 5.74 -7.02 -10.72
CA VAL A 37 6.61 -6.06 -10.02
C VAL A 37 7.97 -6.13 -10.69
N ALA A 38 8.40 -5.03 -11.31
CA ALA A 38 9.59 -5.01 -12.16
C ALA A 38 10.31 -3.66 -12.12
N GLU A 39 11.58 -3.64 -12.52
CA GLU A 39 12.36 -2.41 -12.73
C GLU A 39 11.93 -1.72 -14.03
N ALA A 40 11.65 -0.41 -14.00
CA ALA A 40 11.24 0.34 -15.19
C ALA A 40 12.32 0.38 -16.29
N ALA A 41 13.61 0.30 -15.92
CA ALA A 41 14.74 0.26 -16.85
C ALA A 41 15.06 -1.17 -17.36
N GLY A 42 14.42 -2.20 -16.80
CA GLY A 42 14.66 -3.59 -17.16
C GLY A 42 13.78 -4.05 -18.32
N HIS A 43 14.33 -4.89 -19.19
CA HIS A 43 13.53 -5.68 -20.14
C HIS A 43 12.95 -6.89 -19.41
N PHE A 44 12.02 -6.65 -18.48
CA PHE A 44 11.29 -7.73 -17.83
C PHE A 44 10.02 -8.01 -18.63
N PRO A 45 9.79 -9.26 -19.07
CA PRO A 45 8.54 -9.60 -19.71
C PRO A 45 7.41 -9.45 -18.69
N ILE A 46 6.55 -8.48 -18.91
CA ILE A 46 5.28 -8.35 -18.19
C ILE A 46 4.38 -9.48 -18.69
N PRO A 47 3.80 -10.32 -17.81
CA PRO A 47 2.85 -11.35 -18.22
C PRO A 47 1.70 -10.76 -19.04
N ASP A 48 1.30 -11.44 -20.12
CA ASP A 48 0.21 -10.98 -20.99
C ASP A 48 -1.15 -10.93 -20.27
N ASP A 49 -1.27 -11.64 -19.15
CA ASP A 49 -2.44 -11.71 -18.27
C ASP A 49 -2.29 -10.86 -16.98
N ALA A 50 -1.24 -10.04 -16.89
CA ALA A 50 -1.05 -9.16 -15.74
C ALA A 50 -2.17 -8.11 -15.65
N LYS A 51 -2.89 -8.08 -14.53
CA LYS A 51 -3.91 -7.07 -14.25
C LYS A 51 -3.40 -5.88 -13.46
N VAL A 52 -2.28 -6.07 -12.75
CA VAL A 52 -1.65 -5.04 -11.92
C VAL A 52 -0.17 -5.05 -12.24
N ILE A 53 0.38 -3.89 -12.55
CA ILE A 53 1.79 -3.72 -12.90
C ILE A 53 2.35 -2.61 -12.03
N LEU A 54 3.45 -2.91 -11.34
CA LEU A 54 4.18 -1.98 -10.49
C LEU A 54 5.60 -1.86 -11.04
N LEU A 55 5.90 -0.73 -11.68
CA LEU A 55 7.21 -0.47 -12.28
C LEU A 55 8.03 0.42 -11.36
N HIS A 56 9.08 -0.14 -10.76
CA HIS A 56 10.01 0.58 -9.90
C HIS A 56 10.74 1.66 -10.73
N ARG A 57 10.66 2.91 -10.28
CA ARG A 57 11.26 4.08 -10.93
C ARG A 57 12.58 4.40 -10.24
N SER A 58 13.69 4.16 -10.93
CA SER A 58 15.04 4.33 -10.40
C SER A 58 15.62 5.74 -10.54
N TRP A 59 14.81 6.76 -10.84
CA TRP A 59 15.27 8.10 -11.17
C TRP A 59 14.59 9.10 -10.22
N ASN A 60 15.43 9.79 -9.43
CA ASN A 60 15.16 10.78 -8.37
C ASN A 60 13.74 10.96 -7.82
N MET A 61 13.63 10.75 -6.50
CA MET A 61 12.78 11.59 -5.65
C MET A 61 13.29 11.64 -4.19
N PRO A 62 14.27 12.52 -3.86
CA PRO A 62 14.95 12.48 -2.57
C PRO A 62 14.20 13.26 -1.48
N GLY A 63 13.17 12.62 -0.92
CA GLY A 63 12.33 13.11 0.17
C GLY A 63 12.34 12.20 1.40
N ASP A 64 11.20 12.10 2.06
CA ASP A 64 10.93 11.05 3.07
C ASP A 64 10.37 9.75 2.45
N PHE A 65 10.21 9.69 1.12
CA PHE A 65 9.65 8.55 0.39
C PHE A 65 10.65 8.02 -0.64
N PRO A 66 11.59 7.13 -0.23
CA PRO A 66 12.72 6.72 -1.06
C PRO A 66 12.37 5.74 -2.19
N ILE A 67 11.20 5.10 -2.14
CA ILE A 67 10.79 4.08 -3.11
C ILE A 67 9.62 4.60 -3.95
N TRP A 68 9.72 4.48 -5.27
CA TRP A 68 8.71 4.95 -6.21
C TRP A 68 8.34 3.87 -7.23
N TYR A 69 7.04 3.58 -7.34
CA TYR A 69 6.48 2.72 -8.37
C TYR A 69 5.47 3.48 -9.23
N GLY A 70 5.52 3.29 -10.54
CA GLY A 70 4.35 3.56 -11.39
C GLY A 70 3.40 2.37 -11.30
N LEU A 71 2.17 2.59 -10.84
CA LEU A 71 1.11 1.59 -10.84
C LEU A 71 0.31 1.69 -12.12
N THR A 72 0.14 0.56 -12.80
CA THR A 72 -0.81 0.42 -13.89
C THR A 72 -1.78 -0.73 -13.62
N VAL A 73 -3.07 -0.50 -13.83
CA VAL A 73 -4.12 -1.50 -13.61
C VAL A 73 -5.01 -1.69 -14.83
N ASP A 74 -5.61 -2.87 -14.93
CA ASP A 74 -6.66 -3.20 -15.89
C ASP A 74 -7.94 -2.38 -15.62
N ASP A 75 -8.75 -2.14 -16.66
CA ASP A 75 -9.90 -1.22 -16.61
C ASP A 75 -10.91 -1.56 -15.50
N ASP A 76 -11.11 -2.85 -15.21
CA ASP A 76 -12.05 -3.32 -14.21
C ASP A 76 -11.58 -3.10 -12.77
N LEU A 77 -10.32 -2.70 -12.57
CA LEU A 77 -9.72 -2.46 -11.25
C LEU A 77 -9.60 -0.97 -10.91
N VAL A 78 -9.85 -0.09 -11.87
CA VAL A 78 -9.71 1.37 -11.74
C VAL A 78 -10.49 1.93 -10.54
N GLU A 79 -11.76 1.56 -10.40
CA GLU A 79 -12.62 2.06 -9.30
C GLU A 79 -12.24 1.51 -7.92
N HIS A 80 -11.25 0.61 -7.85
CA HIS A 80 -10.81 -0.03 -6.62
C HIS A 80 -9.42 0.41 -6.16
N VAL A 81 -8.73 1.27 -6.93
CA VAL A 81 -7.34 1.66 -6.67
C VAL A 81 -7.16 2.21 -5.25
N ASP A 82 -7.88 3.25 -4.84
CA ASP A 82 -7.70 3.85 -3.50
C ASP A 82 -7.90 2.85 -2.36
N ARG A 83 -8.94 2.02 -2.47
CA ARG A 83 -9.23 0.98 -1.48
C ARG A 83 -8.13 -0.08 -1.46
N ALA A 84 -7.62 -0.46 -2.63
CA ALA A 84 -6.53 -1.39 -2.73
C ALA A 84 -5.25 -0.80 -2.13
N LEU A 85 -4.93 0.47 -2.39
CA LEU A 85 -3.75 1.15 -1.84
C LEU A 85 -3.80 1.27 -0.31
N ASN A 86 -4.97 1.55 0.27
CA ASN A 86 -5.17 1.47 1.72
C ASN A 86 -4.86 0.06 2.26
N THR A 87 -5.33 -0.97 1.56
CA THR A 87 -5.07 -2.37 1.92
C THR A 87 -3.58 -2.74 1.74
N VAL A 88 -2.91 -2.16 0.74
CA VAL A 88 -1.48 -2.34 0.48
C VAL A 88 -0.65 -1.72 1.60
N ALA A 89 -0.90 -0.46 1.95
CA ALA A 89 -0.21 0.22 3.05
C ALA A 89 -0.37 -0.55 4.37
N GLN A 90 -1.58 -1.01 4.67
CA GLN A 90 -1.85 -1.86 5.83
C GLN A 90 -1.10 -3.21 5.76
N GLY A 91 -1.15 -3.92 4.65
CA GLY A 91 -0.51 -5.24 4.50
C GLY A 91 1.02 -5.19 4.51
N LEU A 92 1.59 -4.05 4.11
CA LEU A 92 3.03 -3.79 4.19
C LEU A 92 3.45 -3.22 5.55
N GLY A 93 2.51 -2.62 6.30
CA GLY A 93 2.80 -1.93 7.55
C GLY A 93 3.60 -0.65 7.33
N THR A 94 3.32 0.07 6.23
CA THR A 94 4.06 1.26 5.80
C THR A 94 3.12 2.43 5.50
N VAL A 95 3.71 3.58 5.22
CA VAL A 95 3.03 4.76 4.68
C VAL A 95 3.26 4.78 3.17
N ALA A 96 2.19 4.99 2.41
CA ALA A 96 2.27 5.21 0.98
C ALA A 96 1.61 6.53 0.57
N LEU A 97 2.09 7.13 -0.51
CA LEU A 97 1.45 8.27 -1.19
C LEU A 97 0.99 7.83 -2.57
N SER A 98 -0.14 8.35 -3.02
CA SER A 98 -0.53 8.34 -4.43
C SER A 98 -1.15 9.67 -4.85
N ASP A 99 -1.28 9.88 -6.15
CA ASP A 99 -2.00 11.03 -6.69
C ASP A 99 -3.45 11.01 -6.20
N ALA A 100 -4.00 12.18 -5.90
CA ALA A 100 -5.43 12.37 -5.69
C ALA A 100 -6.11 12.85 -6.99
N ASP A 101 -7.44 12.91 -6.99
CA ASP A 101 -8.22 13.41 -8.14
C ASP A 101 -7.94 14.90 -8.49
N ASP A 102 -7.40 15.69 -7.55
CA ASP A 102 -6.97 17.08 -7.78
C ASP A 102 -5.44 17.13 -7.91
N ASP A 103 -4.95 17.72 -9.01
CA ASP A 103 -3.53 17.82 -9.40
C ASP A 103 -2.60 18.45 -8.32
N ARG A 104 -3.14 18.96 -7.21
CA ARG A 104 -2.37 19.58 -6.11
C ARG A 104 -2.41 18.80 -4.80
N ASP A 105 -3.22 17.76 -4.74
CA ASP A 105 -3.44 16.97 -3.54
C ASP A 105 -2.90 15.55 -3.74
N MET A 106 -2.50 14.93 -2.62
CA MET A 106 -2.03 13.55 -2.60
C MET A 106 -2.84 12.77 -1.57
N THR A 107 -3.08 11.50 -1.84
CA THR A 107 -3.65 10.59 -0.84
C THR A 107 -2.52 9.96 -0.03
N ILE A 108 -2.53 10.15 1.30
CA ILE A 108 -1.70 9.39 2.22
C ILE A 108 -2.44 8.14 2.69
N HIS A 109 -1.88 6.98 2.37
CA HIS A 109 -2.33 5.67 2.82
C HIS A 109 -1.53 5.24 4.04
N LEU A 110 -2.23 4.88 5.11
CA LEU A 110 -1.64 4.65 6.41
C LEU A 110 -1.61 3.15 6.77
N PRO A 111 -0.69 2.73 7.67
CA PRO A 111 -0.51 1.33 8.04
C PRO A 111 -1.66 0.72 8.86
N ASP A 112 -2.65 1.52 9.27
CA ASP A 112 -3.90 1.06 9.88
C ASP A 112 -5.01 0.83 8.83
N GLY A 113 -4.73 1.08 7.55
CA GLY A 113 -5.67 0.93 6.43
C GLY A 113 -6.55 2.15 6.18
N SER A 114 -6.31 3.29 6.85
CA SER A 114 -6.99 4.55 6.50
C SER A 114 -6.27 5.28 5.37
N GLY A 115 -7.03 6.11 4.64
CA GLY A 115 -6.54 7.02 3.63
C GLY A 115 -6.97 8.45 3.95
N HIS A 116 -6.10 9.43 3.70
CA HIS A 116 -6.41 10.86 3.88
C HIS A 116 -5.91 11.65 2.68
N VAL A 117 -6.73 12.58 2.18
CA VAL A 117 -6.27 13.54 1.19
C VAL A 117 -5.54 14.67 1.93
N VAL A 118 -4.29 14.89 1.57
CA VAL A 118 -3.44 15.92 2.13
C VAL A 118 -2.84 16.77 1.02
N ARG A 119 -2.75 18.06 1.27
CA ARG A 119 -2.02 18.95 0.39
C ARG A 119 -0.53 18.85 0.71
N LEU A 120 0.24 18.35 -0.24
CA LEU A 120 1.69 18.28 -0.12
C LEU A 120 2.33 19.42 -0.92
N THR A 121 3.32 20.06 -0.31
CA THR A 121 4.20 20.99 -1.01
C THR A 121 5.45 20.21 -1.36
N GLN A 122 5.70 19.97 -2.64
CA GLN A 122 7.01 19.54 -3.12
C GLN A 122 8.03 20.63 -2.79
N ASP A 123 9.21 20.24 -2.30
CA ASP A 123 10.32 21.18 -2.14
C ASP A 123 10.95 21.53 -3.50
N ASP A 124 11.97 22.40 -3.51
CA ASP A 124 12.62 22.87 -4.74
C ASP A 124 13.29 21.75 -5.57
N ASP A 125 13.45 20.55 -4.99
CA ASP A 125 14.01 19.35 -5.64
C ASP A 125 12.91 18.33 -6.02
N ASP A 126 11.64 18.76 -6.08
CA ASP A 126 10.44 17.95 -6.29
C ASP A 126 10.24 16.84 -5.23
N ALA A 127 10.91 16.94 -4.09
CA ALA A 127 10.86 15.92 -3.07
C ALA A 127 9.68 16.14 -2.10
N PHE A 128 9.01 15.04 -1.74
CA PHE A 128 7.94 15.06 -0.78
C PHE A 128 8.48 14.93 0.66
N ARG A 129 8.08 15.86 1.52
CA ARG A 129 8.47 15.90 2.93
C ARG A 129 7.26 15.67 3.83
N ILE A 130 7.43 14.85 4.86
CA ILE A 130 6.44 14.65 5.91
C ILE A 130 6.39 15.91 6.77
N THR A 131 5.25 16.60 6.72
CA THR A 131 4.99 17.75 7.60
C THR A 131 4.77 17.30 9.06
N PRO A 132 4.92 18.20 10.05
CA PRO A 132 4.61 17.88 11.45
C PRO A 132 3.18 17.33 11.65
N GLU A 133 2.20 17.84 10.91
CA GLU A 133 0.81 17.40 10.96
C GLU A 133 0.65 15.97 10.43
N MET A 134 1.31 15.65 9.30
CA MET A 134 1.34 14.29 8.77
C MET A 134 2.03 13.32 9.72
N ARG A 135 3.11 13.75 10.38
CA ARG A 135 3.80 12.93 11.37
C ARG A 135 2.87 12.51 12.50
N GLN A 136 2.02 13.41 12.99
CA GLN A 136 1.02 13.08 14.02
C GLN A 136 -0.01 12.05 13.52
N LEU A 137 -0.46 12.16 12.27
CA LEU A 137 -1.37 11.20 11.66
C LEU A 137 -0.71 9.82 11.52
N ILE A 138 0.52 9.77 11.00
CA ILE A 138 1.31 8.56 10.82
C ILE A 138 1.58 7.86 12.16
N ASP A 139 2.05 8.60 13.17
CA ASP A 139 2.32 8.05 14.51
C ASP A 139 1.04 7.47 15.14
N GLY A 140 -0.09 8.13 14.91
CA GLY A 140 -1.40 7.64 15.35
C GLY A 140 -1.80 6.34 14.67
N ALA A 141 -1.63 6.25 13.35
CA ALA A 141 -1.95 5.04 12.58
C ALA A 141 -1.01 3.87 12.93
N MET A 142 0.29 4.13 13.06
CA MET A 142 1.28 3.15 13.50
C MET A 142 0.93 2.54 14.85
N ARG A 143 0.44 3.35 15.80
CA ARG A 143 -0.02 2.87 17.11
C ARG A 143 -1.24 1.96 16.99
N ARG A 144 -2.26 2.36 16.22
CA ARG A 144 -3.49 1.57 16.03
C ARG A 144 -3.23 0.25 15.29
N SER A 145 -2.30 0.27 14.32
CA SER A 145 -1.91 -0.93 13.59
C SER A 145 -1.34 -2.01 14.53
N ARG A 146 -0.44 -1.61 15.44
CA ARG A 146 0.12 -2.51 16.48
C ARG A 146 -0.94 -3.05 17.44
N GLU A 147 -1.88 -2.22 17.87
CA GLU A 147 -2.99 -2.64 18.74
C GLU A 147 -3.90 -3.68 18.05
N THR A 148 -4.07 -3.57 16.73
CA THR A 148 -4.86 -4.52 15.93
C THR A 148 -4.13 -5.86 15.76
N GLU A 149 -2.81 -5.84 15.60
CA GLU A 149 -1.99 -7.05 15.56
C GLU A 149 -1.96 -7.79 16.92
N ASP A 150 -1.84 -7.04 18.02
CA ASP A 150 -1.85 -7.60 19.37
C ASP A 150 -3.20 -8.23 19.75
N THR A 151 -4.31 -7.66 19.28
CA THR A 151 -5.65 -8.21 19.51
C THR A 151 -5.96 -9.40 18.60
N SER A 152 -5.44 -9.42 17.38
CA SER A 152 -5.58 -10.56 16.45
C SER A 152 -4.79 -11.81 16.92
N ASN A 153 -3.68 -11.59 17.63
CA ASN A 153 -2.85 -12.66 18.20
C ASN A 153 -3.22 -13.07 19.63
N ALA A 154 -4.26 -12.47 20.22
CA ALA A 154 -4.72 -12.85 21.55
C ALA A 154 -5.31 -14.28 21.50
N PRO A 155 -4.87 -15.20 22.39
CA PRO A 155 -5.40 -16.56 22.40
C PRO A 155 -6.91 -16.53 22.71
N MET A 156 -7.72 -17.15 21.84
CA MET A 156 -9.13 -17.41 22.12
C MET A 156 -9.24 -18.29 23.37
N THR A 157 -9.48 -17.68 24.52
CA THR A 157 -9.76 -18.39 25.77
C THR A 157 -11.10 -19.10 25.64
N THR A 158 -11.08 -20.31 25.07
CA THR A 158 -12.24 -21.19 25.03
C THR A 158 -12.54 -21.66 26.44
N THR A 159 -13.45 -20.98 27.13
CA THR A 159 -13.95 -21.41 28.43
C THR A 159 -14.83 -22.65 28.23
N ARG A 160 -14.24 -23.84 28.31
CA ARG A 160 -14.99 -25.11 28.38
C ARG A 160 -15.57 -25.25 29.79
N ALA A 161 -16.87 -25.03 29.94
CA ALA A 161 -17.61 -25.45 31.11
C ALA A 161 -17.54 -26.99 31.24
N GLN A 162 -16.83 -27.50 32.24
CA GLN A 162 -16.84 -28.92 32.59
C GLN A 162 -18.17 -29.26 33.26
N LYS A 163 -19.04 -29.99 32.54
CA LYS A 163 -20.18 -30.69 33.12
C LYS A 163 -19.65 -31.90 33.90
N VAL A 164 -19.59 -31.79 35.21
CA VAL A 164 -19.32 -32.91 36.12
C VAL A 164 -20.53 -33.84 36.06
N ILE A 165 -20.34 -35.09 35.62
CA ILE A 165 -21.31 -36.16 35.78
C ILE A 165 -20.78 -37.05 36.89
N ALA A 166 -21.39 -36.97 38.07
CA ALA A 166 -21.19 -37.94 39.15
C ALA A 166 -21.98 -39.23 38.82
N SER A 167 -21.39 -40.34 39.23
CA SER A 167 -21.72 -41.75 38.94
C SER A 167 -23.16 -42.19 39.17
#